data_AF-A0A4R8MYW3-F1
#
_entry.id   AF-A0A4R8MYW3-F1
#
_cell.length_a   1.000
_cell.length_b   1.000
_cell.length_c   1.000
_cell.angle_alpha   90.00
_cell.angle_beta   90.00
_cell.angle_gamma   90.00
#
_symmetry.space_group_name_H-M   'P 1'
#
loop_
_entity.id
_entity.type
_entity.pdbx_description
1 polymer ?
#
loop_
_entity_poly.entity_id
_entity_poly.type
_entity_poly.pdbx_seq_one_letter_code
_entity_poly.pdbx_strand_id
1 'polypeptide(L)'
;MIAASGGRAIHEAAFLGDAKQIKLLIQFKANVNVKNNAGMTPLHIASLHGYTDCVKILLDAGAFPNERDKKYKHPIHYAVSNNSGNINVLNLLLE
;
A
#
# COMPACT_ATOMS: atom_id res chain seq x y z
N MET A 1 -23.38 -3.49 -2.63
CA MET A 1 -22.26 -4.02 -3.45
C MET A 1 -21.31 -2.89 -3.82
N ILE A 2 -20.26 -2.64 -3.03
CA ILE A 2 -19.25 -1.58 -3.30
C ILE A 2 -17.85 -2.18 -3.52
N ALA A 3 -17.77 -3.52 -3.64
CA ALA A 3 -16.50 -4.25 -3.56
C ALA A 3 -15.63 -4.17 -4.83
N ALA A 4 -16.20 -3.87 -6.01
CA ALA A 4 -15.44 -3.88 -7.26
C ALA A 4 -14.75 -2.55 -7.60
N SER A 5 -15.34 -1.41 -7.24
CA SER A 5 -14.78 -0.08 -7.53
C SER A 5 -13.85 0.43 -6.43
N GLY A 6 -14.22 0.26 -5.15
CA GLY A 6 -13.42 0.75 -4.01
C GLY A 6 -12.06 0.05 -3.89
N GLY A 7 -12.02 -1.26 -4.18
CA GLY A 7 -10.78 -2.03 -4.21
C GLY A 7 -9.81 -1.55 -5.29
N ARG A 8 -10.30 -1.24 -6.49
CA ARG A 8 -9.48 -0.67 -7.57
C ARG A 8 -8.98 0.74 -7.26
N ALA A 9 -9.85 1.58 -6.71
CA ALA A 9 -9.55 2.99 -6.48
C ALA A 9 -8.37 3.20 -5.51
N ILE A 10 -8.30 2.44 -4.41
CA ILE A 10 -7.20 2.60 -3.44
C ILE A 10 -5.85 2.07 -3.96
N HIS A 11 -5.87 1.04 -4.81
CA HIS A 11 -4.65 0.61 -5.51
C HIS A 11 -4.15 1.68 -6.48
N GLU A 12 -5.05 2.33 -7.21
CA GLU A 12 -4.71 3.39 -8.15
C GLU A 12 -4.17 4.62 -7.43
N ALA A 13 -4.80 5.05 -6.33
CA ALA A 13 -4.28 6.13 -5.49
C ALA A 13 -2.87 5.80 -4.92
N ALA A 14 -2.65 4.55 -4.48
CA ALA A 14 -1.34 4.10 -4.02
C ALA A 14 -0.29 4.04 -5.15
N PHE A 15 -0.69 3.67 -6.36
CA PHE A 15 0.18 3.66 -7.54
C PHE A 15 0.59 5.07 -7.98
N LEU A 16 -0.33 6.04 -7.86
CA LEU A 16 -0.07 7.45 -8.18
C LEU A 16 0.66 8.21 -7.06
N GLY A 17 0.77 7.61 -5.87
CA GLY A 17 1.32 8.29 -4.69
C GLY A 17 0.41 9.39 -4.13
N ASP A 18 -0.89 9.35 -4.42
CA ASP A 18 -1.85 10.37 -3.97
C ASP A 18 -2.33 10.08 -2.54
N ALA A 19 -1.54 10.55 -1.58
CA ALA A 19 -1.83 10.47 -0.16
C ALA A 19 -3.19 11.09 0.23
N LYS A 20 -3.63 12.15 -0.47
CA LYS A 20 -4.92 12.81 -0.18
C LYS A 20 -6.07 11.92 -0.61
N GLN A 21 -5.98 11.33 -1.79
CA GLN A 21 -6.99 10.40 -2.29
C GLN A 21 -7.06 9.13 -1.45
N ILE A 22 -5.91 8.59 -0.99
CA ILE A 22 -5.90 7.46 -0.04
C ILE A 22 -6.68 7.81 1.24
N LYS A 23 -6.38 8.97 1.86
CA LYS A 23 -7.11 9.44 3.06
C LYS A 23 -8.62 9.53 2.81
N LEU A 24 -9.03 10.12 1.69
CA LEU A 24 -10.44 10.25 1.33
C LEU A 24 -11.10 8.87 1.17
N LEU A 25 -10.47 7.94 0.46
CA LEU A 25 -10.99 6.59 0.26
C LEU A 25 -11.13 5.83 1.60
N ILE A 26 -10.16 5.98 2.52
CA ILE A 26 -10.23 5.41 3.87
C ILE A 26 -11.39 6.00 4.67
N GLN A 27 -11.63 7.32 4.59
CA GLN A 27 -12.80 7.97 5.21
C GLN A 27 -14.12 7.38 4.69
N PHE A 28 -14.18 7.04 3.41
CA PHE A 28 -15.30 6.33 2.78
C PHE A 28 -15.25 4.80 2.97
N LYS A 29 -14.52 4.32 3.98
CA LYS A 29 -14.46 2.90 4.39
C LYS A 29 -13.89 1.97 3.32
N ALA A 30 -13.01 2.46 2.44
CA ALA A 30 -12.24 1.58 1.56
C ALA A 30 -11.41 0.59 2.39
N ASN A 31 -11.39 -0.68 1.95
CA ASN A 31 -10.59 -1.70 2.60
C ASN A 31 -9.10 -1.50 2.27
N VAL A 32 -8.32 -1.05 3.25
CA VAL A 32 -6.86 -0.82 3.15
C VAL A 32 -6.05 -2.08 2.87
N ASN A 33 -6.61 -3.26 3.15
CA ASN A 33 -5.99 -4.57 2.96
C ASN A 33 -6.55 -5.33 1.75
N VAL A 34 -7.32 -4.66 0.89
CA VAL A 34 -7.85 -5.28 -0.34
C VAL A 34 -6.71 -5.76 -1.22
N LYS A 35 -6.82 -6.99 -1.75
CA LYS A 35 -5.83 -7.57 -2.66
C LYS A 35 -6.27 -7.40 -4.10
N ASN A 36 -5.34 -7.00 -4.98
CA ASN A 36 -5.55 -7.02 -6.42
C ASN A 36 -5.34 -8.43 -7.01
N ASN A 37 -5.41 -8.56 -8.34
CA ASN A 37 -5.24 -9.84 -9.03
C ASN A 37 -3.86 -10.50 -8.83
N ALA A 38 -2.83 -9.73 -8.48
CA ALA A 38 -1.50 -10.22 -8.13
C ALA A 38 -1.36 -10.57 -6.64
N GLY A 39 -2.41 -10.40 -5.84
CA GLY A 39 -2.39 -10.58 -4.39
C GLY A 39 -1.75 -9.41 -3.64
N MET A 40 -1.36 -8.34 -4.34
CA MET A 40 -0.76 -7.16 -3.72
C MET A 40 -1.83 -6.32 -3.04
N THR A 41 -1.49 -5.74 -1.90
CA THR A 41 -2.30 -4.72 -1.21
C THR A 41 -1.85 -3.32 -1.63
N PRO A 42 -2.61 -2.25 -1.33
CA PRO A 42 -2.16 -0.86 -1.53
C PRO A 42 -0.80 -0.58 -0.88
N LEU A 43 -0.51 -1.19 0.27
CA LEU A 43 0.77 -1.05 0.96
C LEU A 43 1.93 -1.60 0.11
N HIS A 44 1.78 -2.74 -0.54
CA HIS A 44 2.81 -3.26 -1.46
C HIS A 44 3.11 -2.27 -2.59
N ILE A 45 2.08 -1.65 -3.16
CA ILE A 45 2.23 -0.69 -4.26
C ILE A 45 2.93 0.59 -3.77
N ALA A 46 2.48 1.18 -2.67
CA ALA A 46 3.10 2.37 -2.10
C ALA A 46 4.57 2.12 -1.70
N SER A 47 4.86 0.94 -1.13
CA SER A 47 6.22 0.54 -0.77
C SER A 47 7.12 0.35 -1.99
N LEU A 48 6.61 -0.26 -3.08
CA LEU A 48 7.35 -0.42 -4.34
C LEU A 48 7.85 0.93 -4.87
N HIS A 49 6.99 1.95 -4.86
CA HIS A 49 7.34 3.26 -5.38
C HIS A 49 8.02 4.19 -4.36
N GLY A 50 8.18 3.75 -3.11
CA GLY A 50 8.83 4.55 -2.08
C GLY A 50 8.00 5.74 -1.60
N TYR A 51 6.67 5.69 -1.73
CA TYR A 51 5.80 6.79 -1.33
C TYR A 51 5.58 6.80 0.19
N THR A 52 6.55 7.34 0.93
CA THR A 52 6.58 7.36 2.41
C THR A 52 5.28 7.84 3.04
N ASP A 53 4.70 8.94 2.56
CA ASP A 53 3.43 9.46 3.09
C ASP A 53 2.27 8.48 2.90
N CYS A 54 2.19 7.85 1.73
CA CYS A 54 1.17 6.84 1.44
C CYS A 54 1.35 5.61 2.33
N VAL A 55 2.59 5.13 2.50
CA VAL A 55 2.93 4.01 3.39
C VAL A 55 2.49 4.32 4.82
N LYS A 56 2.86 5.50 5.34
CA LYS A 56 2.48 5.92 6.69
C LYS A 56 0.96 5.96 6.88
N ILE A 57 0.23 6.60 5.95
CA ILE A 57 -1.24 6.69 6.03
C ILE A 57 -1.88 5.31 6.02
N LEU A 58 -1.39 4.39 5.19
CA LEU A 58 -1.91 3.04 5.11
C LEU A 58 -1.66 2.26 6.41
N LEU A 59 -0.46 2.36 6.99
CA LEU A 59 -0.12 1.74 8.26
C LEU A 59 -0.94 2.30 9.43
N ASP A 60 -1.05 3.64 9.53
CA ASP A 60 -1.88 4.33 10.53
C ASP A 60 -3.36 3.91 10.43
N ALA A 61 -3.81 3.51 9.23
CA ALA A 61 -5.15 3.02 8.97
C ALA A 61 -5.32 1.50 9.15
N GLY A 62 -4.31 0.80 9.68
CA GLY A 62 -4.36 -0.63 9.97
C GLY A 62 -4.05 -1.54 8.77
N ALA A 63 -3.28 -1.07 7.80
CA ALA A 63 -2.74 -1.95 6.77
C ALA A 63 -1.78 -2.97 7.39
N PHE A 64 -1.85 -4.22 6.94
CA PHE A 64 -1.00 -5.29 7.45
C PHE A 64 0.39 -5.25 6.80
N PRO A 65 1.47 -4.93 7.54
CA PRO A 65 2.82 -4.78 6.97
C PRO A 65 3.43 -6.09 6.49
N ASN A 66 2.91 -7.23 6.99
CA ASN A 66 3.44 -8.56 6.72
C ASN A 66 2.58 -9.40 5.76
N GLU A 67 1.62 -8.78 5.07
CA GLU A 67 0.83 -9.48 4.06
C GLU A 67 1.70 -9.96 2.90
N ARG A 68 1.38 -11.15 2.39
CA ARG A 68 2.07 -11.71 1.23
C ARG A 68 1.21 -11.59 -0.02
N ASP A 69 1.87 -11.21 -1.10
CA ASP A 69 1.32 -11.32 -2.45
C ASP A 69 1.42 -12.76 -2.99
N LYS A 70 0.98 -12.99 -4.23
CA LYS A 70 1.05 -14.32 -4.87
C LYS A 70 2.48 -14.80 -5.17
N LYS A 71 3.48 -13.92 -5.08
CA LYS A 71 4.91 -14.24 -5.22
C LYS A 71 5.57 -14.45 -3.86
N TYR A 72 4.79 -14.54 -2.77
CA TYR A 72 5.28 -14.64 -1.40
C TYR A 72 6.12 -13.44 -0.94
N LYS A 73 6.01 -12.31 -1.64
CA LYS A 73 6.70 -11.07 -1.27
C LYS A 73 5.83 -10.26 -0.32
N HIS A 74 6.49 -9.68 0.67
CA HIS A 74 5.89 -8.73 1.62
C HIS A 74 6.16 -7.29 1.12
N PRO A 75 5.41 -6.27 1.55
CA PRO A 75 5.66 -4.87 1.19
C PRO A 75 7.13 -4.44 1.31
N ILE A 76 7.85 -4.89 2.36
CA ILE A 76 9.27 -4.56 2.57
C ILE A 76 10.18 -5.07 1.46
N HIS A 77 9.85 -6.21 0.82
CA HIS A 77 10.61 -6.74 -0.31
C HIS A 77 10.52 -5.83 -1.54
N TYR A 78 9.43 -5.07 -1.66
CA TYR A 78 9.25 -4.11 -2.74
C TYR A 78 9.95 -2.77 -2.43
N ALA A 79 10.00 -2.35 -1.16
CA ALA A 79 10.72 -1.15 -0.73
C ALA A 79 12.23 -1.17 -1.03
N VAL A 80 12.84 -2.37 -1.07
CA VAL A 80 14.26 -2.57 -1.43
C VAL A 80 14.49 -2.82 -2.93
N SER A 81 13.43 -3.05 -3.72
CA SER A 81 13.57 -3.51 -5.11
C SER A 81 13.84 -2.40 -6.13
N ASN A 82 13.56 -1.15 -5.78
CA ASN A 82 13.92 0.01 -6.58
C ASN A 82 15.30 0.54 -6.15
N ASN A 83 16.14 0.88 -7.13
CA ASN A 83 17.59 1.19 -7.04
C ASN A 83 18.04 2.25 -6.02
N SER A 84 17.13 2.84 -5.24
CA SER A 84 17.44 3.79 -4.18
C SER A 84 17.09 3.30 -2.76
N GLY A 85 16.56 2.08 -2.60
CA GLY A 85 16.23 1.45 -1.31
C GLY A 85 15.64 2.45 -0.32
N ASN A 86 14.34 2.70 -0.36
CA ASN A 86 13.78 3.84 0.36
C ASN A 86 13.81 3.62 1.88
N ILE A 87 14.88 4.09 2.53
CA ILE A 87 15.16 3.91 3.97
C ILE A 87 13.97 4.35 4.82
N ASN A 88 13.27 5.42 4.42
CA ASN A 88 12.12 5.90 5.16
C ASN A 88 10.96 4.88 5.14
N VAL A 89 10.70 4.27 3.99
CA VAL A 89 9.70 3.18 3.90
C VAL A 89 10.16 1.95 4.66
N LEU A 90 11.46 1.62 4.65
CA LEU A 90 11.98 0.49 5.43
C LEU A 90 11.77 0.71 6.92
N ASN A 91 12.09 1.89 7.43
CA ASN A 91 11.88 2.23 8.83
C ASN A 91 10.40 2.08 9.21
N LEU A 92 9.48 2.64 8.41
CA LEU A 92 8.04 2.52 8.66
C LEU A 92 7.53 1.07 8.65
N LEU A 93 8.14 0.17 7.88
CA LEU A 93 7.73 -1.23 7.81
C LEU A 93 8.39 -2.13 8.87
N LEU A 94 9.39 -1.62 9.58
CA LEU A 94 10.12 -2.33 10.64
C LEU A 94 9.71 -1.91 12.06
N GLU A 95 9.02 -0.76 12.19
CA GLU A 95 8.35 -0.31 13.43
C GLU A 95 7.19 -1.25 13.83
#